data_AF-A0A5Q0TIE4-F1
#
_entry.id   AF-A0A5Q0TIE4-F1
#
_cell.length_a   1.000
_cell.length_b   1.000
_cell.length_c   1.000
_cell.angle_alpha   90.00
_cell.angle_beta   90.00
_cell.angle_gamma   90.00
#
_symmetry.space_group_name_H-M   'P 1'
#
loop_
_entity.id
_entity.type
_entity.pdbx_description
1 polymer ?
#
loop_
_entity_poly.entity_id
_entity_poly.type
_entity_poly.pdbx_seq_one_letter_code
_entity_poly.pdbx_strand_id
1 'polypeptide(L)'
;MQQARTPHSHQLVYRQVDIDQQFSAFVNTTNNNFMLFTFIKLMPCDTQMTYHAKLSVNKAAAKDVTLHCEDNQQLVFRIAPRNLHYLNLTNKDFAFKLDHQAWQIELLRKDDFMQHNYQFFQKHSDEKVYPWSRD
;
A
#
# COMPACT_ATOMS: atom_id res chain seq x y z
N MET A 1 -5.74 10.70 -6.50
CA MET A 1 -4.67 9.82 -5.97
C MET A 1 -3.34 10.52 -6.16
N GLN A 2 -2.46 10.48 -5.18
CA GLN A 2 -1.11 11.05 -5.27
C GLN A 2 -0.11 9.94 -5.65
N GLN A 3 0.88 10.31 -6.45
CA GLN A 3 1.97 9.43 -6.87
C GLN A 3 3.30 10.05 -6.41
N ALA A 4 4.18 9.24 -5.83
CA ALA A 4 5.51 9.65 -5.40
C ALA A 4 6.53 8.54 -5.68
N ARG A 5 7.82 8.86 -5.51
CA ARG A 5 8.89 7.86 -5.46
C ARG A 5 9.54 7.89 -4.08
N THR A 6 9.90 6.73 -3.55
CA THR A 6 10.69 6.66 -2.31
C THR A 6 12.04 7.37 -2.51
N PRO A 7 12.60 8.04 -1.48
CA PRO A 7 13.85 8.77 -1.62
C PRO A 7 15.06 7.90 -2.02
N HIS A 8 15.15 6.69 -1.46
CA HIS A 8 16.32 5.82 -1.62
C HIS A 8 16.13 4.79 -2.74
N SER A 9 15.08 3.97 -2.67
CA SER A 9 14.85 2.91 -3.66
C SER A 9 14.20 3.41 -4.95
N HIS A 10 13.83 4.70 -5.02
CA HIS A 10 13.08 5.31 -6.13
C HIS A 10 11.80 4.57 -6.52
N GLN A 11 11.30 3.70 -5.66
CA GLN A 11 10.13 2.88 -5.91
C GLN A 11 8.89 3.76 -6.05
N LEU A 12 8.06 3.47 -7.05
CA LEU A 12 6.76 4.09 -7.19
C LEU A 12 5.85 3.76 -5.98
N VAL A 13 5.23 4.79 -5.41
CA VAL A 13 4.28 4.68 -4.31
C VAL A 13 3.02 5.47 -4.66
N TYR A 14 1.87 4.84 -4.46
CA TYR A 14 0.59 5.52 -4.47
C TYR A 14 0.12 5.84 -3.08
N ARG A 15 -0.51 7.01 -2.94
CA ARG A 15 -1.04 7.52 -1.69
C ARG A 15 -2.43 8.12 -1.89
N GLN A 16 -3.32 7.82 -0.96
CA GLN A 16 -4.58 8.53 -0.76
C GLN A 16 -4.62 9.06 0.67
N VAL A 17 -5.14 10.28 0.83
CA VAL A 17 -5.31 10.93 2.13
C VAL A 17 -6.73 11.44 2.20
N ASP A 18 -7.37 11.22 3.34
CA ASP A 18 -8.66 11.80 3.69
C ASP A 18 -8.47 12.56 4.99
N ILE A 19 -8.57 13.89 4.92
CA ILE A 19 -8.31 14.78 6.06
C ILE A 19 -9.49 14.73 7.03
N ASP A 20 -10.72 14.69 6.50
CA ASP A 20 -11.94 14.70 7.30
C ASP A 20 -12.07 13.39 8.10
N GLN A 21 -11.76 12.27 7.44
CA GLN A 21 -11.69 10.97 8.08
C GLN A 21 -10.31 10.65 8.66
N GLN A 22 -9.38 11.62 8.72
CA GLN A 22 -8.07 11.51 9.35
C GLN A 22 -7.31 10.20 9.03
N PHE A 23 -7.31 9.76 7.77
CA PHE A 23 -6.58 8.57 7.37
C PHE A 23 -5.69 8.81 6.16
N SER A 24 -4.72 7.91 5.99
CA SER A 24 -3.95 7.77 4.77
C SER A 24 -3.77 6.30 4.41
N ALA A 25 -3.74 6.03 3.11
CA ALA A 25 -3.53 4.72 2.56
C ALA A 25 -2.40 4.78 1.53
N PHE A 26 -1.56 3.76 1.52
CA PHE A 26 -0.41 3.65 0.64
C PHE A 26 -0.39 2.29 -0.05
N VAL A 27 0.07 2.28 -1.30
CA VAL A 27 0.36 1.04 -2.03
C VAL A 27 1.71 1.17 -2.71
N ASN A 28 2.56 0.17 -2.53
CA ASN A 28 3.84 0.01 -3.20
C ASN A 28 4.19 -1.48 -3.33
N THR A 29 5.28 -1.82 -4.03
CA THR A 29 5.71 -3.22 -4.13
C THR A 29 6.65 -3.64 -3.00
N THR A 30 6.73 -4.93 -2.71
CA THR A 30 7.84 -5.51 -1.95
C THR A 30 8.92 -6.00 -2.91
N ASN A 31 10.10 -6.31 -2.39
CA ASN A 31 11.19 -6.94 -3.16
C ASN A 31 10.85 -8.32 -3.74
N ASN A 32 9.77 -8.95 -3.28
CA ASN A 32 9.33 -10.26 -3.74
C ASN A 32 8.06 -10.15 -4.63
N ASN A 33 7.83 -8.97 -5.22
CA ASN A 33 6.73 -8.65 -6.12
C ASN A 33 5.33 -8.76 -5.49
N PHE A 34 5.22 -8.59 -4.17
CA PHE A 34 3.91 -8.44 -3.51
C PHE A 34 3.49 -6.97 -3.49
N MET A 35 2.19 -6.73 -3.40
CA MET A 35 1.63 -5.39 -3.22
C MET A 35 1.49 -5.09 -1.74
N LEU A 36 2.38 -4.27 -1.19
CA LEU A 36 2.26 -3.77 0.17
C LEU A 36 1.17 -2.70 0.22
N PHE A 37 0.07 -3.01 0.87
CA PHE A 37 -0.94 -2.04 1.27
C PHE A 37 -0.70 -1.64 2.72
N THR A 38 -0.63 -0.33 2.97
CA THR A 38 -0.55 0.24 4.32
C THR A 38 -1.71 1.21 4.52
N PHE A 39 -2.46 1.04 5.60
CA PHE A 39 -3.50 1.98 6.02
C PHE A 39 -3.14 2.53 7.39
N ILE A 40 -3.26 3.84 7.55
CA ILE A 40 -2.97 4.58 8.78
C ILE A 40 -4.16 5.46 9.08
N LYS A 41 -4.76 5.29 10.26
CA LYS A 41 -5.84 6.14 10.78
C LYS A 41 -5.29 6.87 12.00
N LEU A 42 -5.26 8.20 11.93
CA LEU A 42 -4.88 9.04 13.05
C LEU A 42 -6.05 9.09 14.03
N MET A 43 -5.85 8.51 15.21
CA MET A 43 -6.80 8.52 16.31
C MET A 43 -6.12 8.05 17.60
N PRO A 44 -6.51 8.57 18.77
CA PRO A 44 -6.03 8.05 20.05
C PRO A 44 -6.27 6.54 20.14
N CYS A 45 -5.23 5.79 20.48
CA CYS A 45 -5.28 4.35 20.64
C CYS A 45 -4.33 3.89 21.76
N ASP A 46 -4.47 2.66 22.22
CA ASP A 46 -3.64 2.05 23.25
C ASP A 46 -2.86 0.87 22.65
N THR A 47 -1.53 0.91 22.76
CA THR A 47 -0.64 -0.18 22.32
C THR A 47 -0.93 -1.54 22.96
N GLN A 48 -1.58 -1.58 24.12
CA GLN A 48 -1.98 -2.81 24.82
C GLN A 48 -3.34 -3.36 24.35
N MET A 49 -4.11 -2.57 23.59
CA MET A 49 -5.43 -2.95 23.12
C MET A 49 -5.38 -3.56 21.71
N THR A 50 -6.28 -4.52 21.48
CA THR A 50 -6.49 -5.09 20.15
C THR A 50 -7.60 -4.36 19.43
N TYR A 51 -7.32 -3.86 18.23
CA TYR A 51 -8.30 -3.19 17.38
C TYR A 51 -8.69 -4.10 16.23
N HIS A 52 -9.98 -4.32 16.01
CA HIS A 52 -10.48 -5.22 14.98
C HIS A 52 -11.09 -4.48 13.79
N ALA A 53 -10.94 -5.06 12.61
CA ALA A 53 -11.64 -4.67 11.39
C ALA A 53 -12.01 -5.89 10.55
N LYS A 54 -12.90 -5.69 9.59
CA LYS A 54 -13.20 -6.65 8.52
C LYS A 54 -12.39 -6.29 7.29
N LEU A 55 -11.70 -7.28 6.73
CA LEU A 55 -10.96 -7.17 5.49
C LEU A 55 -11.53 -8.12 4.44
N SER A 56 -11.81 -7.61 3.24
CA SER A 56 -12.01 -8.41 2.03
C SER A 56 -10.96 -8.00 0.99
N VAL A 57 -10.29 -8.99 0.39
CA VAL A 57 -9.31 -8.78 -0.69
C VAL A 57 -9.78 -9.55 -1.91
N ASN A 58 -9.73 -8.92 -3.09
CA ASN A 58 -10.14 -9.50 -4.37
C ASN A 58 -11.55 -10.12 -4.33
N LYS A 59 -12.46 -9.46 -3.61
CA LYS A 59 -13.85 -9.89 -3.40
C LYS A 59 -14.00 -11.26 -2.70
N ALA A 60 -12.96 -11.74 -2.04
CA ALA A 60 -13.08 -12.89 -1.14
C ALA A 60 -13.96 -12.55 0.08
N ALA A 61 -14.45 -13.58 0.77
CA ALA A 61 -15.23 -13.41 2.00
C ALA A 61 -14.46 -12.54 3.01
N ALA A 62 -15.19 -11.62 3.65
CA ALA A 62 -14.59 -10.74 4.64
C ALA A 62 -14.12 -11.55 5.87
N LYS A 63 -12.89 -11.30 6.31
CA LYS A 63 -12.30 -11.93 7.50
C LYS A 63 -11.97 -10.87 8.55
N ASP A 64 -11.97 -11.29 9.81
CA ASP A 64 -11.46 -10.45 10.90
C ASP A 64 -9.95 -10.28 10.78
N VAL A 65 -9.51 -9.03 10.97
CA VAL A 65 -8.10 -8.65 11.02
C VAL A 65 -7.88 -7.72 12.20
N THR A 66 -6.63 -7.64 12.63
CA THR A 66 -6.20 -6.77 13.72
C THR A 66 -5.45 -5.56 13.16
N LEU A 67 -5.71 -4.39 13.72
CA LEU A 67 -4.94 -3.16 13.55
C LEU A 67 -4.03 -2.98 14.76
N HIS A 68 -2.83 -2.48 14.50
CA HIS A 68 -1.84 -2.19 15.54
C HIS A 68 -1.86 -0.71 15.87
N CYS A 69 -1.88 -0.38 17.16
CA CYS A 69 -1.67 0.98 17.59
C CYS A 69 -0.16 1.29 17.59
N GLU A 70 0.22 2.41 17.01
CA GLU A 70 1.58 2.94 16.99
C GLU A 70 1.57 4.31 17.69
N ASP A 71 2.53 4.50 18.60
CA ASP A 71 2.75 5.73 19.39
C ASP A 71 1.50 6.27 20.12
N ASN A 72 0.52 5.42 20.45
CA ASN A 72 -0.77 5.78 21.06
C ASN A 72 -1.62 6.80 20.27
N GLN A 73 -1.29 7.02 18.99
CA GLN A 73 -1.91 8.08 18.18
C GLN A 73 -2.37 7.62 16.80
N GLN A 74 -1.94 6.45 16.33
CA GLN A 74 -2.32 5.97 15.01
C GLN A 74 -2.59 4.47 15.01
N LEU A 75 -3.69 4.08 14.38
CA LEU A 75 -3.96 2.69 14.04
C LEU A 75 -3.37 2.39 12.66
N VAL A 76 -2.60 1.32 12.59
CA VAL A 76 -1.90 0.89 11.39
C VAL A 76 -2.29 -0.53 11.00
N PHE A 77 -2.57 -0.70 9.72
CA PHE A 77 -2.83 -1.98 9.11
C PHE A 77 -1.92 -2.18 7.91
N ARG A 78 -1.29 -3.35 7.81
CA ARG A 78 -0.42 -3.69 6.67
C ARG A 78 -0.74 -5.09 6.18
N ILE A 79 -0.85 -5.25 4.87
CA ILE A 79 -0.87 -6.56 4.21
C ILE A 79 -0.05 -6.52 2.93
N ALA A 80 0.50 -7.65 2.55
CA ALA A 80 1.20 -7.81 1.29
C ALA A 80 0.59 -8.97 0.50
N PRO A 81 -0.57 -8.80 -0.18
CA PRO A 81 -1.06 -9.80 -1.13
C PRO A 81 -0.24 -9.81 -2.41
N ARG A 82 -0.12 -10.97 -3.05
CA ARG A 82 0.57 -11.10 -4.37
C ARG A 82 -0.22 -10.40 -5.49
N ASN A 83 -1.54 -10.52 -5.43
CA ASN A 83 -2.48 -9.87 -6.34
C ASN A 83 -3.42 -8.95 -5.56
N LEU A 84 -3.47 -7.68 -5.94
CA LEU A 84 -4.33 -6.66 -5.32
C LEU A 84 -5.17 -5.99 -6.40
N HIS A 85 -6.38 -6.51 -6.62
CA HIS A 85 -7.37 -5.90 -7.51
C HIS A 85 -8.45 -5.15 -6.76
N TYR A 86 -8.79 -5.63 -5.57
CA TYR A 86 -9.78 -4.99 -4.73
C TYR A 86 -9.38 -5.18 -3.28
N LEU A 87 -9.64 -4.17 -2.47
CA LEU A 87 -9.56 -4.27 -1.03
C LEU A 87 -10.66 -3.45 -0.39
N ASN A 88 -11.32 -4.03 0.60
CA ASN A 88 -12.25 -3.34 1.47
C ASN A 88 -11.80 -3.58 2.91
N LEU A 89 -11.52 -2.51 3.63
CA LEU A 89 -11.15 -2.52 5.05
C LEU A 89 -12.15 -1.66 5.80
N THR A 90 -12.89 -2.25 6.72
CA THR A 90 -13.96 -1.56 7.44
C THR A 90 -13.91 -1.88 8.92
N ASN A 91 -14.04 -0.89 9.77
CA ASN A 91 -14.41 -1.08 11.17
C ASN A 91 -15.64 -0.20 11.49
N LYS A 92 -15.96 -0.03 12.77
CA LYS A 92 -17.05 0.84 13.22
C LYS A 92 -16.82 2.35 12.97
N ASP A 93 -15.56 2.77 12.83
CA ASP A 93 -15.13 4.18 12.77
C ASP A 93 -14.75 4.62 11.35
N PHE A 94 -14.45 3.69 10.44
CA PHE A 94 -14.02 3.99 9.07
C PHE A 94 -14.39 2.88 8.08
N ALA A 95 -14.49 3.26 6.81
CA ALA A 95 -14.60 2.35 5.69
C ALA A 95 -13.68 2.80 4.55
N PHE A 96 -12.78 1.93 4.14
CA PHE A 96 -11.82 2.19 3.08
C PHE A 96 -11.95 1.15 1.97
N LYS A 97 -11.96 1.64 0.73
CA LYS A 97 -11.99 0.80 -0.48
C LYS A 97 -10.87 1.19 -1.42
N LEU A 98 -10.20 0.18 -1.94
CA LEU A 98 -9.26 0.28 -3.04
C LEU A 98 -9.81 -0.51 -4.22
N ASP A 99 -9.84 0.15 -5.37
CA ASP A 99 -10.15 -0.46 -6.65
C ASP A 99 -8.92 -0.39 -7.57
N HIS A 100 -8.63 -1.51 -8.23
CA HIS A 100 -7.49 -1.70 -9.12
C HIS A 100 -7.33 -0.61 -10.18
N GLN A 101 -8.43 -0.24 -10.84
CA GLN A 101 -8.40 0.68 -11.97
C GLN A 101 -8.19 2.10 -11.45
N ALA A 102 -8.90 2.46 -10.38
CA ALA A 102 -8.70 3.73 -9.73
C ALA A 102 -7.26 3.90 -9.24
N TRP A 103 -6.65 2.83 -8.69
CA TRP A 103 -5.30 2.80 -8.14
C TRP A 103 -4.19 2.46 -9.14
N GLN A 104 -4.50 2.18 -10.42
CA GLN A 104 -3.53 1.84 -11.47
C GLN A 104 -2.42 0.87 -11.02
N ILE A 105 -2.80 -0.21 -10.31
CA ILE A 105 -1.86 -1.13 -9.64
C ILE A 105 -0.87 -1.78 -10.62
N GLU A 106 -1.27 -2.00 -11.88
CA GLU A 106 -0.35 -2.52 -12.91
C GLU A 106 0.85 -1.61 -13.18
N LEU A 107 0.74 -0.29 -12.96
CA LEU A 107 1.88 0.61 -13.08
C LEU A 107 2.90 0.42 -11.95
N LEU A 108 2.45 0.05 -10.73
CA LEU A 108 3.37 -0.33 -9.65
C LEU A 108 4.12 -1.61 -10.01
N ARG A 109 3.45 -2.60 -10.63
CA ARG A 109 4.09 -3.83 -11.13
C ARG A 109 5.07 -3.55 -12.25
N LYS A 110 4.68 -2.70 -13.19
CA LYS A 110 5.54 -2.30 -14.30
C LYS A 110 6.81 -1.63 -13.76
N ASP A 111 6.67 -0.65 -12.86
CA ASP A 111 7.80 0.04 -12.24
C ASP A 111 8.73 -0.95 -11.54
N ASP A 112 8.19 -1.81 -10.68
CA ASP A 112 8.93 -2.86 -9.97
C ASP A 112 9.68 -3.81 -10.92
N PHE A 113 9.01 -4.30 -11.96
CA PHE A 113 9.62 -5.15 -12.97
C PHE A 113 10.77 -4.44 -13.68
N MET A 114 10.60 -3.18 -14.04
CA MET A 114 11.64 -2.39 -14.70
C MET A 114 12.83 -2.15 -13.78
N GLN A 115 12.60 -1.84 -12.50
CA GLN A 115 13.69 -1.63 -11.55
C GLN A 115 14.52 -2.90 -11.30
N HIS A 116 13.88 -4.08 -11.23
CA HIS A 116 14.60 -5.36 -11.12
C HIS A 116 15.38 -5.72 -12.39
N ASN A 117 14.94 -5.23 -13.55
CA ASN A 117 15.56 -5.49 -14.86
C ASN A 117 16.21 -4.22 -15.43
N TYR A 118 16.69 -3.32 -14.57
CA TYR A 118 17.06 -1.96 -14.98
C TYR A 118 18.11 -1.94 -16.10
N GLN A 119 19.08 -2.86 -16.10
CA GLN A 119 20.13 -2.93 -17.12
C GLN A 119 19.57 -3.20 -18.52
N PHE A 120 18.51 -4.00 -18.61
CA PHE A 120 17.83 -4.25 -19.87
C PHE A 120 17.12 -2.99 -20.34
N PHE A 121 16.30 -2.38 -19.48
CA PHE A 121 15.50 -1.21 -19.85
C PHE A 121 16.34 0.03 -20.15
N GLN A 122 17.39 0.30 -19.39
CA GLN A 122 18.31 1.42 -19.67
C GLN A 122 18.98 1.33 -21.05
N LYS A 123 19.13 0.12 -21.61
CA LYS A 123 19.73 -0.11 -22.93
C LYS A 123 18.71 -0.14 -24.07
N HIS A 124 17.45 -0.41 -23.78
CA HIS A 124 16.44 -0.74 -24.79
C HIS A 124 15.16 0.10 -24.69
N SER A 125 15.08 1.07 -23.77
CA SER A 125 13.99 2.03 -23.69
C SER A 125 14.47 3.43 -23.29
N ASP A 126 13.67 4.44 -23.62
CA ASP A 126 13.87 5.83 -23.17
C ASP A 126 13.29 6.09 -21.77
N GLU A 127 12.82 5.04 -21.09
CA GLU A 127 12.24 5.19 -19.75
C GLU A 127 13.34 5.44 -18.73
N LYS A 128 13.13 6.41 -17.83
CA LYS A 128 14.04 6.65 -16.72
C LYS A 128 13.88 5.54 -15.67
N VAL A 129 14.75 4.54 -15.73
CA VAL A 129 14.76 3.39 -14.80
C VAL A 129 15.86 3.52 -13.77
N TYR A 130 15.49 3.31 -12.51
CA TYR A 130 16.42 3.27 -11.38
C TYR A 130 16.71 1.81 -11.01
N PRO A 131 17.96 1.48 -10.65
CA PRO A 131 18.27 0.16 -10.14
C PRO A 131 17.50 -0.10 -8.84
N TRP A 132 17.12 -1.35 -8.64
CA TRP A 132 16.61 -1.78 -7.35
C TRP A 132 17.75 -1.86 -6.32
N SER A 133 18.02 -0.76 -5.61
CA SER A 133 18.93 -0.74 -4.45
C SER A 133 18.12 -0.44 -3.19
N ARG A 134 17.96 -1.45 -2.32
CA ARG A 134 17.44 -1.26 -0.95
C ARG A 134 18.55 -1.16 0.10
N ASP A 135 19.81 -1.14 -0.34
CA ASP A 135 21.01 -1.03 0.50
C ASP A 135 21.72 0.31 0.28
#